data_AF-A0A7J0BV31-F1
#
_entry.id   AF-A0A7J0BV31-F1
#
_cell.length_a   1.000
_cell.length_b   1.000
_cell.length_c   1.000
_cell.angle_alpha   90.00
_cell.angle_beta   90.00
_cell.angle_gamma   90.00
#
_symmetry.space_group_name_H-M   'P 1'
#
loop_
_entity.id
_entity.type
_entity.pdbx_description
1 polymer ?
#
loop_
_entity_poly.entity_id
_entity_poly.type
_entity_poly.pdbx_seq_one_letter_code
_entity_poly.pdbx_strand_id
1 'polypeptide(L)'
;MRNTYSSMRPVRSLLPLLFAAFLAVAPLTGCATLSGMFAEKEPAAPLPEPTDVMAAGYNANALHNFYMGRQYVAQGRYELAREHFLLAIASADGPELQESLTAELHAVDRLIRTLR
;
A
#
# COMPACT_ATOMS: atom_id res chain seq x y z
N MET A 1 -37.20 -39.53 -9.67
CA MET A 1 -36.22 -39.94 -8.64
C MET A 1 -35.90 -38.72 -7.80
N ARG A 2 -36.29 -38.74 -6.52
CA ARG A 2 -36.09 -37.65 -5.55
C ARG A 2 -34.75 -37.89 -4.87
N ASN A 3 -33.83 -36.93 -4.93
CA ASN A 3 -32.63 -36.94 -4.10
C ASN A 3 -32.78 -35.84 -3.04
N THR A 4 -33.05 -36.31 -1.83
CA THR A 4 -33.14 -35.56 -0.58
C THR A 4 -31.94 -35.96 0.27
N TYR A 5 -30.99 -35.06 0.52
CA TYR A 5 -29.98 -35.22 1.58
C TYR A 5 -29.53 -33.86 2.14
N SER A 6 -29.64 -33.73 3.48
CA SER A 6 -28.95 -32.84 4.44
C SER A 6 -28.90 -31.34 4.13
N SER A 7 -29.57 -30.40 4.82
CA SER A 7 -29.98 -30.28 6.24
C SER A 7 -28.91 -30.62 7.27
N MET A 8 -28.16 -29.60 7.70
CA MET A 8 -27.61 -29.30 9.05
C MET A 8 -26.41 -28.36 8.86
N ARG A 9 -26.17 -27.23 9.53
CA ARG A 9 -26.82 -26.35 10.53
C ARG A 9 -26.07 -25.00 10.48
N PRO A 10 -26.64 -23.90 10.98
CA PRO A 10 -26.01 -22.58 10.96
C PRO A 10 -24.90 -22.47 12.01
N VAL A 11 -23.71 -21.98 11.61
CA VAL A 11 -22.65 -21.57 12.55
C VAL A 11 -23.05 -20.21 13.12
N ARG A 12 -23.81 -20.25 14.21
CA ARG A 12 -24.00 -19.12 15.12
C ARG A 12 -22.93 -19.18 16.20
N SER A 13 -22.56 -17.97 16.64
CA SER A 13 -22.13 -17.64 18.00
C SER A 13 -20.63 -17.55 18.31
N LEU A 14 -20.28 -16.29 18.60
CA LEU A 14 -19.72 -15.84 19.87
C LEU A 14 -18.22 -16.07 20.09
N LEU A 15 -17.44 -15.09 19.64
CA LEU A 15 -16.31 -14.61 20.43
C LEU A 15 -16.16 -13.09 20.28
N PRO A 16 -17.03 -12.28 20.91
CA PRO A 16 -16.68 -10.93 21.31
C PRO A 16 -16.07 -11.00 22.72
N LEU A 17 -14.83 -10.57 22.89
CA LEU A 17 -14.19 -10.09 24.13
C LEU A 17 -12.69 -10.36 24.08
N LEU A 18 -11.94 -9.43 23.50
CA LEU A 18 -10.62 -9.05 24.00
C LEU A 18 -10.41 -7.56 23.66
N PHE A 19 -11.40 -6.76 24.07
CA PHE A 19 -11.24 -5.35 24.39
C PHE A 19 -10.62 -5.33 25.80
N ALA A 20 -9.32 -5.06 25.92
CA ALA A 20 -8.67 -4.45 27.09
C ALA A 20 -7.15 -4.66 27.03
N ALA A 21 -6.43 -3.68 26.49
CA ALA A 21 -5.14 -3.27 27.03
C ALA A 21 -4.82 -1.87 26.49
N PHE A 22 -5.48 -0.91 27.10
CA PHE A 22 -5.20 0.51 27.04
C PHE A 22 -3.91 0.75 27.86
N LEU A 23 -2.77 1.00 27.22
CA LEU A 23 -1.49 1.47 27.81
C LEU A 23 -0.52 1.69 26.62
N ALA A 24 0.13 2.81 26.38
CA ALA A 24 0.32 4.02 27.16
C ALA A 24 0.54 5.20 26.18
N VAL A 25 -0.02 6.34 26.57
CA VAL A 25 0.21 7.66 25.98
C VAL A 25 1.63 8.11 26.33
N ALA A 26 2.41 8.47 25.31
CA ALA A 26 3.64 9.25 25.47
C ALA A 26 3.63 10.41 24.46
N PRO A 27 3.20 11.62 24.84
CA PRO A 27 3.46 12.80 24.06
C PRO A 27 4.89 13.25 24.41
N LEU A 28 5.85 12.86 23.57
CA LEU A 28 7.14 13.53 23.58
C LEU A 28 6.92 14.94 23.06
N THR A 29 6.70 15.80 24.05
CA THR A 29 6.65 17.25 23.97
C THR A 29 8.06 17.72 23.58
N GLY A 30 8.28 17.91 22.28
CA GLY A 30 9.46 18.56 21.74
C GLY A 30 9.13 20.01 21.40
N CYS A 31 9.26 20.91 22.38
CA CYS A 31 9.36 22.35 22.13
C CYS A 31 10.76 22.68 21.61
N ALA A 32 10.86 23.26 20.42
CA ALA A 32 11.83 24.29 20.12
C ALA A 32 11.30 25.15 18.97
N THR A 33 10.66 26.25 19.35
CA THR A 33 10.40 27.41 18.50
C THR A 33 11.73 28.01 18.05
N LEU A 34 12.14 27.74 16.81
CA LEU A 34 13.15 28.54 16.12
C LEU A 34 12.44 29.52 15.18
N SER A 35 11.86 30.57 15.76
CA SER A 35 11.52 31.81 15.03
C SER A 35 12.82 32.55 14.75
N GLY A 36 13.44 32.21 13.62
CA GLY A 36 14.59 32.91 13.05
C GLY A 36 14.19 33.65 11.78
N MET A 37 13.89 34.93 11.94
CA MET A 37 14.10 36.04 11.00
C MET A 37 14.50 35.69 9.55
N PHE A 38 13.53 35.63 8.64
CA PHE A 38 13.70 36.08 7.25
C PHE A 38 12.37 36.70 6.81
N ALA A 39 12.17 37.96 7.18
CA ALA A 39 11.19 38.83 6.53
C ALA A 39 11.88 39.46 5.30
N GLU A 40 12.15 38.65 4.29
CA GLU A 40 12.46 39.14 2.95
C GLU A 40 11.15 39.19 2.18
N LYS A 41 10.66 40.42 1.97
CA LYS A 41 9.56 40.72 1.06
C LYS A 41 10.10 40.51 -0.36
N GLU A 42 10.10 39.25 -0.77
CA GLU A 42 10.46 38.82 -2.11
C GLU A 42 9.39 39.32 -3.10
N PRO A 43 9.77 39.99 -4.21
CA PRO A 43 8.82 40.49 -5.18
C PRO A 43 8.02 39.32 -5.76
N ALA A 44 6.70 39.49 -5.86
CA ALA A 44 5.77 38.47 -6.34
C ALA A 44 6.25 37.88 -7.67
N ALA A 45 6.92 36.73 -7.58
CA ALA A 45 7.20 35.88 -8.71
C ALA A 45 5.86 35.51 -9.36
N PRO A 46 5.79 35.39 -10.69
CA PRO A 46 4.61 34.82 -11.35
C PRO A 46 4.28 33.51 -10.62
N LEU A 47 3.04 33.39 -10.14
CA LEU A 47 2.55 32.13 -9.59
C LEU A 47 2.88 31.07 -10.64
N PRO A 48 3.59 29.98 -10.30
CA PRO A 48 3.73 28.89 -11.24
C PRO A 48 2.31 28.52 -11.67
N GLU A 49 2.04 28.67 -12.97
CA GLU A 49 0.85 28.07 -13.60
C GLU A 49 0.68 26.70 -12.96
N PRO A 50 -0.54 26.30 -12.53
CA PRO A 50 -0.75 25.02 -11.87
C PRO A 50 -0.23 23.93 -12.78
N THR A 51 1.04 23.57 -12.57
CA THR A 51 1.68 22.46 -13.22
C THR A 51 0.84 21.31 -12.77
N ASP A 52 0.29 20.60 -13.73
CA ASP A 52 -0.44 19.37 -13.50
C ASP A 52 0.55 18.32 -12.99
N VAL A 53 1.02 18.50 -11.75
CA VAL A 53 2.10 17.70 -11.16
C VAL A 53 1.63 16.29 -10.82
N MET A 54 0.36 15.95 -11.07
CA MET A 54 -0.24 14.70 -10.61
C MET A 54 -1.20 14.03 -11.60
N ALA A 55 -1.53 14.60 -12.76
CA ALA A 55 -2.24 13.89 -13.82
C ALA A 55 -1.34 13.28 -14.89
N ALA A 56 -0.07 13.00 -14.56
CA ALA A 56 0.63 11.88 -15.20
C ALA A 56 -0.11 10.60 -14.76
N GLY A 57 -1.19 10.30 -15.47
CA GLY A 57 -2.21 9.33 -15.08
C GLY A 57 -1.61 7.95 -14.85
N TYR A 58 -1.45 7.58 -13.58
CA TYR A 58 -1.11 6.21 -13.24
C TYR A 58 -2.24 5.28 -13.68
N ASN A 59 -1.87 4.21 -14.38
CA ASN A 59 -2.81 3.20 -14.82
C ASN A 59 -3.53 2.56 -13.62
N ALA A 60 -4.87 2.60 -13.60
CA ALA A 60 -5.66 2.00 -12.53
C ALA A 60 -5.35 0.50 -12.34
N ASN A 61 -5.08 -0.23 -13.43
CA ASN A 61 -4.74 -1.65 -13.36
C ASN A 61 -3.35 -1.86 -12.74
N ALA A 62 -2.39 -0.99 -13.02
CA ALA A 62 -1.06 -1.07 -12.41
C ALA A 62 -1.15 -0.86 -10.89
N LEU A 63 -1.88 0.17 -10.46
CA LEU A 63 -2.07 0.45 -9.04
C LEU A 63 -2.84 -0.67 -8.31
N HIS A 64 -3.88 -1.22 -8.94
CA HIS A 64 -4.63 -2.34 -8.38
C HIS A 64 -3.74 -3.57 -8.19
N ASN A 65 -2.98 -3.96 -9.23
CA ASN A 65 -2.09 -5.10 -9.15
C ASN A 65 -0.94 -4.88 -8.18
N PHE A 66 -0.41 -3.66 -8.09
CA PHE A 66 0.59 -3.30 -7.09
C PHE A 66 0.06 -3.51 -5.67
N TYR A 67 -1.15 -3.01 -5.39
CA TYR A 67 -1.81 -3.21 -4.11
C TYR A 67 -1.99 -4.69 -3.79
N MET A 68 -2.53 -5.48 -4.72
CA MET A 68 -2.72 -6.92 -4.54
C MET A 68 -1.40 -7.65 -4.30
N GLY A 69 -0.34 -7.30 -5.03
CA GLY A 69 1.00 -7.82 -4.81
C GLY A 69 1.46 -7.64 -3.37
N ARG A 70 1.36 -6.42 -2.82
CA ARG A 70 1.70 -6.13 -1.42
C ARG A 70 0.84 -6.90 -0.41
N GLN A 71 -0.45 -7.08 -0.69
CA GLN A 71 -1.33 -7.89 0.16
C GLN A 71 -0.86 -9.35 0.21
N TYR A 72 -0.46 -9.93 -0.93
CA TYR A 72 0.04 -11.30 -0.96
C TYR A 72 1.42 -11.44 -0.32
N VAL A 73 2.30 -10.44 -0.41
CA VAL A 73 3.56 -10.41 0.36
C VAL A 73 3.26 -10.47 1.87
N ALA A 74 2.33 -9.65 2.36
CA ALA A 74 1.94 -9.63 3.77
C ALA A 74 1.34 -10.96 4.26
N GLN A 75 0.72 -11.72 3.35
CA GLN A 75 0.18 -13.07 3.61
C GLN A 75 1.23 -14.18 3.49
N GLY A 76 2.47 -13.88 3.08
CA GLY A 76 3.51 -14.88 2.80
C GLY A 76 3.30 -15.68 1.52
N ARG A 77 2.40 -15.23 0.64
CA ARG A 77 2.04 -15.89 -0.63
C ARG A 77 2.86 -15.32 -1.78
N TYR A 78 4.18 -15.56 -1.74
CA TYR A 78 5.13 -14.84 -2.58
C TYR A 78 5.01 -15.12 -4.09
N GLU A 79 4.63 -16.33 -4.50
CA GLU A 79 4.42 -16.63 -5.92
C GLU A 79 3.27 -15.81 -6.53
N LEU A 80 2.17 -15.64 -5.79
CA LEU A 80 1.06 -14.79 -6.21
C LEU A 80 1.43 -13.31 -6.18
N ALA A 81 2.20 -12.88 -5.19
CA ALA A 81 2.72 -11.52 -5.16
C ALA A 81 3.55 -11.22 -6.42
N ARG A 82 4.42 -12.16 -6.81
CA ARG A 82 5.26 -12.08 -8.00
C ARG A 82 4.43 -11.93 -9.27
N GLU A 83 3.39 -12.74 -9.43
CA GLU A 83 2.46 -12.64 -10.57
C GLU A 83 1.81 -11.25 -10.66
N HIS A 84 1.29 -10.75 -9.53
CA HIS A 84 0.66 -9.43 -9.52
C HIS A 84 1.64 -8.28 -9.78
N PHE A 85 2.89 -8.36 -9.30
CA PHE A 85 3.89 -7.35 -9.66
C PHE A 85 4.24 -7.39 -11.14
N LEU A 86 4.29 -8.56 -11.78
CA LEU A 86 4.48 -8.65 -13.23
C LEU A 86 3.31 -8.03 -14.01
N LEU A 87 2.07 -8.27 -13.57
CA LEU A 87 0.87 -7.64 -14.17
C LEU A 87 0.87 -6.12 -13.97
N ALA A 88 1.32 -5.65 -12.80
CA ALA A 88 1.45 -4.23 -12.51
C ALA A 88 2.46 -3.57 -13.45
N ILE A 89 3.64 -4.17 -13.63
CA ILE A 89 4.69 -3.68 -14.54
C ILE A 89 4.18 -3.62 -15.97
N ALA A 90 3.48 -4.68 -16.43
CA ALA A 90 2.93 -4.74 -17.78
C ALA A 90 1.86 -3.66 -18.06
N SER A 91 1.24 -3.13 -17.02
CA SER A 91 0.21 -2.10 -17.11
C SER A 91 0.72 -0.71 -16.72
N ALA A 92 1.97 -0.58 -16.26
CA ALA A 92 2.48 0.66 -15.69
C ALA A 92 2.85 1.68 -16.77
N ASP A 93 2.22 2.84 -16.68
CA ASP A 93 2.53 4.01 -17.50
C ASP A 93 3.63 4.82 -16.81
N GLY A 94 4.76 4.98 -17.50
CA GLY A 94 5.89 5.79 -17.04
C GLY A 94 7.04 5.00 -16.39
N PRO A 95 8.29 5.46 -16.59
CA PRO A 95 9.48 4.74 -16.14
C PRO A 95 9.61 4.69 -14.61
N GLU A 96 9.21 5.75 -13.90
CA GLU A 96 9.32 5.84 -12.43
C GLU A 96 8.50 4.75 -11.71
N LEU A 97 7.26 4.52 -12.15
CA LEU A 97 6.41 3.46 -11.60
C LEU A 97 6.98 2.07 -11.95
N GLN A 98 7.44 1.87 -13.18
CA GLN A 98 8.05 0.61 -13.59
C GLN A 98 9.31 0.27 -12.78
N GLU A 99 10.17 1.24 -12.52
CA GLU A 99 11.37 1.07 -11.69
C GLU A 99 11.00 0.66 -10.26
N SER A 100 10.03 1.37 -9.66
CA SER A 100 9.52 1.05 -8.32
C SER A 100 8.95 -0.37 -8.24
N LEU A 101 8.13 -0.77 -9.22
CA LEU A 101 7.53 -2.10 -9.28
C LEU A 101 8.58 -3.19 -9.52
N THR A 102 9.61 -2.90 -10.32
CA THR A 102 10.72 -3.83 -10.58
C THR A 102 11.54 -4.07 -9.32
N ALA A 103 11.77 -3.04 -8.50
CA ALA A 103 12.45 -3.18 -7.22
C ALA A 103 11.66 -4.10 -6.25
N GLU A 104 10.34 -3.95 -6.20
CA GLU A 104 9.43 -4.79 -5.41
C GLU A 104 9.42 -6.25 -5.90
N LEU A 105 9.35 -6.45 -7.22
CA LEU A 105 9.46 -7.79 -7.83
C LEU A 105 10.77 -8.47 -7.45
N HIS A 106 11.89 -7.77 -7.52
CA HIS A 106 13.19 -8.31 -7.11
C HIS A 106 13.26 -8.64 -5.62
N ALA A 107 12.58 -7.87 -4.76
CA ALA A 107 12.48 -8.20 -3.35
C ALA A 107 11.72 -9.51 -3.13
N VAL A 108 10.59 -9.70 -3.81
CA VAL A 108 9.82 -10.96 -3.77
C VAL A 108 10.62 -12.14 -4.32
N ASP A 109 11.32 -11.98 -5.45
CA ASP A 109 12.16 -13.04 -6.00
C ASP A 109 13.23 -13.52 -5.00
N ARG A 110 13.82 -12.59 -4.21
CA ARG A 110 14.75 -12.95 -3.14
C ARG A 110 14.05 -13.74 -2.03
N LEU A 111 12.87 -13.33 -1.59
CA LEU A 111 12.09 -14.04 -0.57
C LEU A 111 11.77 -15.48 -1.01
N ILE A 112 11.32 -15.66 -2.25
CA ILE A 112 11.03 -16.98 -2.83
C ILE A 112 12.28 -17.87 -2.79
N ARG A 113 13.43 -17.34 -3.22
CA ARG A 113 14.70 -18.08 -3.23
C ARG A 113 15.18 -18.45 -1.83
N THR A 114 14.96 -17.59 -0.83
CA THR A 114 15.40 -17.85 0.54
C THR A 114 14.54 -18.87 1.26
N LEU A 115 13.25 -18.97 0.92
CA LEU A 115 12.29 -19.86 1.59
C LEU A 115 12.20 -21.25 0.96
N ARG A 116 12.88 -21.45 -0.17
CA ARG A 116 12.91 -22.71 -0.91
C ARG A 116 14.12 -23.55 -0.53
#